data_AF-A0A954KEY2-F1
#
_entry.id   AF-A0A954KEY2-F1
#
_cell.length_a   1.000
_cell.length_b   1.000
_cell.length_c   1.000
_cell.angle_alpha   90.00
_cell.angle_beta   90.00
_cell.angle_gamma   90.00
#
_symmetry.space_group_name_H-M   'P 1'
#
loop_
_entity.id
_entity.type
_entity.pdbx_description
1 polymer ?
#
loop_
_entity_poly.entity_id
_entity_poly.type
_entity_poly.pdbx_seq_one_letter_code
_entity_poly.pdbx_strand_id
1 'polypeptide(L)'
;MGSVFRKQTTRKPPLDAEFFTRKGEQFARWRDGRGKARTARVTCGRDSSKRIVTSAGTFTAKYWDGQGIVREVATGCRDKQAAMSVLADLERRAELVKAQVLTPTQDAVADHQTRPLADHFEDYAAYLEVRECSSVRITNMRSQFSRVCADCGFQRLSDLDAERLTKWLLGRQREGMSPATRNGYRETFVMFANWCCDGVRPRMLKSPFDSVPRGDVKADRRRQRRAMTESELENLLTVAALRPLAEYGRLTTRKRPDESAGRSTWHKAPLSLKTIHESAERARERLKGNPDLIDELVWRGRERALVYKTLVLTGLRRNELASLNVGQCLLDGTMPCLELDAADEKNRHGSLLPLRSDLAAELGEWIARKAQTAEKAVGESPTIPFKVGVIEGDEGGSGDPVRRDGRLKPELNSAPLFDVPSGLVKILDRDLKVAGIPKRDDRGRSLDVHALRHTFGTLLSKGGVTPRTAQAAMRHSHIDLTMNVYTDPKLLDVQGALDVLPSLNLDSTAIPEQWPMRATGTTDLVAPTVAPNLVQPSTQESLSVIRSIEDGPNSRSHRHSAKSYSGNRKGPLSTQDNGPSQVGMTGFEPATSTSRTEKRRDENVVFSRIS
;
A
#
# COMPACT_ATOMS: atom_id res chain seq x y z
N MET A 1 -24.71 44.75 19.99
CA MET A 1 -24.06 45.74 19.12
C MET A 1 -22.58 45.42 19.06
N GLY A 2 -22.13 44.95 17.91
CA GLY A 2 -20.73 44.64 17.64
C GLY A 2 -19.89 45.89 17.40
N SER A 3 -18.59 45.68 17.16
CA SER A 3 -17.66 46.75 16.82
C SER A 3 -16.62 46.28 15.81
N VAL A 4 -16.10 47.23 15.03
CA VAL A 4 -15.09 46.99 14.01
C VAL A 4 -13.81 47.75 14.36
N PHE A 5 -12.71 47.03 14.55
CA PHE A 5 -11.41 47.59 14.95
C PHE A 5 -10.25 46.93 14.22
N ARG A 6 -9.07 47.56 14.18
CA ARG A 6 -7.85 46.91 13.66
C ARG A 6 -7.10 46.27 14.82
N LYS A 7 -6.87 44.95 14.77
CA LYS A 7 -6.08 44.25 15.79
C LYS A 7 -4.69 44.87 15.90
N GLN A 8 -4.31 45.27 17.11
CA GLN A 8 -2.99 45.81 17.42
C GLN A 8 -2.12 44.70 18.00
N THR A 9 -0.88 44.59 17.51
CA THR A 9 0.13 43.64 17.97
C THR A 9 1.40 44.39 18.32
N THR A 10 2.16 43.91 19.32
CA THR A 10 3.43 44.55 19.70
C THR A 10 4.61 43.67 19.37
N ARG A 11 5.61 44.22 18.68
CA ARG A 11 6.86 43.52 18.33
C ARG A 11 8.07 44.36 18.74
N LYS A 12 9.25 43.74 18.85
CA LYS A 12 10.50 44.48 19.08
C LYS A 12 10.74 45.45 17.90
N PRO A 13 11.23 46.67 18.15
CA PRO A 13 11.66 47.57 17.08
C PRO A 13 12.83 46.96 16.30
N PRO A 14 12.96 47.25 14.99
CA PRO A 14 14.18 47.01 14.23
C PRO A 14 15.40 47.74 14.83
N LEU A 15 16.60 47.25 14.54
CA LEU A 15 17.86 47.83 15.04
C LEU A 15 18.13 49.23 14.48
N ASP A 16 17.63 49.53 13.27
CA ASP A 16 17.71 50.82 12.57
C ASP A 16 16.62 51.83 12.98
N ALA A 17 15.85 51.56 14.04
CA ALA A 17 14.72 52.39 14.42
C ALA A 17 15.11 53.64 15.23
N GLU A 18 14.90 54.82 14.64
CA GLU A 18 15.02 56.12 15.30
C GLU A 18 13.80 56.38 16.20
N PHE A 19 14.02 56.76 17.46
CA PHE A 19 12.95 57.09 18.40
C PHE A 19 12.75 58.61 18.50
N PHE A 20 11.50 59.07 18.41
CA PHE A 20 11.14 60.49 18.55
C PHE A 20 9.81 60.65 19.30
N THR A 21 9.63 61.79 19.96
CA THR A 21 8.41 62.09 20.74
C THR A 21 7.54 63.11 20.00
N ARG A 22 6.23 62.88 19.94
CA ARG A 22 5.26 63.80 19.31
C ARG A 22 3.99 63.86 20.15
N LYS A 23 3.60 65.07 20.59
CA LYS A 23 2.41 65.30 21.45
C LYS A 23 2.37 64.40 22.70
N GLY A 24 3.51 64.21 23.37
CA GLY A 24 3.63 63.38 24.58
C GLY A 24 3.73 61.87 24.34
N GLU A 25 3.44 61.37 23.12
CA GLU A 25 3.62 59.94 22.78
C GLU A 25 4.97 59.69 22.10
N GLN A 26 5.61 58.55 22.43
CA GLN A 26 6.85 58.11 21.78
C GLN A 26 6.55 57.29 20.52
N PHE A 27 7.27 57.57 19.44
CA PHE A 27 7.19 56.88 18.15
C PHE A 27 8.56 56.36 17.74
N ALA A 28 8.56 55.34 16.88
CA ALA A 28 9.74 54.83 16.20
C ALA A 28 9.58 54.99 14.69
N ARG A 29 10.63 55.46 14.01
CA ARG A 29 10.75 55.59 12.56
C ARG A 29 11.87 54.67 12.06
N TRP A 30 11.60 53.85 11.05
CA TRP A 30 12.57 52.94 10.44
C TRP A 30 12.26 52.76 8.95
N ARG A 31 13.12 52.09 8.18
CA ARG A 31 12.81 51.69 6.80
C ARG A 31 12.46 50.21 6.75
N ASP A 32 11.36 49.86 6.09
CA ASP A 32 11.08 48.44 5.85
C ASP A 32 12.08 47.84 4.84
N GLY A 33 12.14 46.52 4.74
CA GLY A 33 13.04 45.80 3.81
C GLY A 33 12.79 46.05 2.32
N ARG A 34 11.91 46.99 1.97
CA ARG A 34 11.69 47.53 0.61
C ARG A 34 12.01 49.04 0.53
N GLY A 35 12.78 49.56 1.50
CA GLY A 35 13.23 50.95 1.59
C GLY A 35 12.18 51.98 2.05
N LYS A 36 10.93 51.57 2.27
CA LYS A 36 9.82 52.48 2.56
C LYS A 36 9.83 52.89 4.03
N ALA A 37 9.84 54.19 4.29
CA ALA A 37 9.77 54.73 5.64
C ALA A 37 8.46 54.31 6.33
N ARG A 38 8.59 53.82 7.57
CA ARG A 38 7.49 53.42 8.45
C ARG A 38 7.60 54.15 9.77
N THR A 39 6.44 54.37 10.39
CA THR A 39 6.34 54.98 11.72
C THR A 39 5.29 54.22 12.52
N ALA A 40 5.61 53.91 13.77
CA ALA A 40 4.68 53.26 14.70
C ALA A 40 4.85 53.81 16.12
N ARG A 41 3.77 53.79 16.90
CA ARG A 41 3.81 54.19 18.31
C ARG A 41 4.60 53.16 19.13
N VAL A 42 5.36 53.63 20.10
CA VAL A 42 6.15 52.81 21.02
C VAL A 42 5.35 52.58 22.31
N THR A 43 5.53 51.42 22.92
CA THR A 43 4.90 51.02 24.17
C THR A 43 5.86 50.08 24.92
N CYS A 44 5.96 50.23 26.24
CA CYS A 44 6.81 49.36 27.05
C CYS A 44 6.13 48.00 27.27
N GLY A 45 6.89 46.91 27.13
CA GLY A 45 6.47 45.59 27.59
C GLY A 45 6.55 45.47 29.12
N ARG A 46 6.11 44.33 29.68
CA ARG A 46 6.22 44.04 31.12
C ARG A 46 7.67 44.12 31.63
N ASP A 47 8.64 43.75 30.78
CA ASP A 47 10.07 43.74 31.09
C ASP A 47 10.75 45.11 30.81
N SER A 48 10.00 46.22 30.84
CA SER A 48 10.42 47.59 30.45
C SER A 48 10.98 47.74 29.02
N SER A 49 10.97 46.67 28.21
CA SER A 49 11.50 46.68 26.85
C SER A 49 10.62 47.51 25.90
N LYS A 50 11.24 48.40 25.12
CA LYS A 50 10.55 49.19 24.08
C LYS A 50 10.01 48.26 22.99
N ARG A 51 8.71 48.31 22.71
CA ARG A 51 8.02 47.58 21.62
C ARG A 51 7.29 48.56 20.72
N ILE A 52 7.15 48.23 19.44
CA ILE A 52 6.35 49.01 18.48
C ILE A 52 4.96 48.39 18.28
N VAL A 53 3.93 49.23 18.31
CA VAL A 53 2.52 48.84 18.09
C VAL A 53 2.24 48.82 16.58
N THR A 54 2.02 47.63 16.04
CA THR A 54 1.66 47.42 14.63
C THR A 54 0.18 47.06 14.54
N SER A 55 -0.60 47.86 13.82
CA SER A 55 -2.01 47.56 13.52
C SER A 55 -2.12 46.64 12.30
N ALA A 56 -3.06 45.70 12.32
CA ALA A 56 -3.43 44.89 11.17
C ALA A 56 -3.85 45.77 9.98
N GLY A 57 -3.51 45.35 8.76
CA GLY A 57 -3.89 46.07 7.53
C GLY A 57 -5.38 45.99 7.19
N THR A 58 -6.09 45.03 7.77
CA THR A 58 -7.52 44.79 7.63
C THR A 58 -8.25 44.99 8.96
N PHE A 59 -9.53 45.29 8.88
CA PHE A 59 -10.40 45.39 10.05
C PHE A 59 -10.87 44.01 10.52
N THR A 60 -11.10 43.90 11.83
CA THR A 60 -11.68 42.75 12.52
C THR A 60 -13.03 43.18 13.08
N ALA A 61 -14.06 42.38 12.83
CA ALA A 61 -15.39 42.53 13.42
C ALA A 61 -15.47 41.71 14.71
N LYS A 62 -16.05 42.30 15.76
CA LYS A 62 -16.35 41.64 17.04
C LYS A 62 -17.83 41.73 17.32
N TYR A 63 -18.49 40.59 17.42
CA TYR A 63 -19.95 40.49 17.54
C TYR A 63 -20.33 39.32 18.46
N TRP A 64 -21.61 39.23 18.81
CA TRP A 64 -22.18 38.09 19.53
C TRP A 64 -22.78 37.14 18.51
N ASP A 65 -22.37 35.88 18.51
CA ASP A 65 -23.00 34.86 17.66
C ASP A 65 -24.38 34.45 18.19
N GLY A 66 -25.14 33.69 17.40
CA GLY A 66 -26.48 33.24 17.77
C GLY A 66 -26.53 32.28 18.98
N GLN A 67 -25.38 31.83 19.48
CA GLN A 67 -25.26 31.05 20.72
C GLN A 67 -24.91 31.93 21.94
N GLY A 68 -24.79 33.26 21.75
CA GLY A 68 -24.39 34.18 22.81
C GLY A 68 -22.89 34.19 23.09
N ILE A 69 -22.05 33.69 22.19
CA ILE A 69 -20.59 33.70 22.33
C ILE A 69 -20.00 34.88 21.56
N VAL A 70 -19.08 35.63 22.17
CA VAL A 70 -18.37 36.72 21.50
C VAL A 70 -17.37 36.14 20.50
N ARG A 71 -17.53 36.49 19.21
CA ARG A 71 -16.64 36.09 18.11
C ARG A 71 -15.86 37.28 17.58
N GLU A 72 -14.61 37.03 17.19
CA GLU A 72 -13.77 38.00 16.48
C GLU A 72 -13.35 37.44 15.12
N VAL A 73 -13.86 38.02 14.03
CA VAL A 73 -13.65 37.56 12.66
C VAL A 73 -12.93 38.64 11.85
N ALA A 74 -11.88 38.25 11.11
CA ALA A 74 -11.18 39.16 10.21
C ALA A 74 -12.06 39.44 8.98
N THR A 75 -12.40 40.71 8.73
CA THR A 75 -13.34 41.09 7.64
C THR A 75 -12.71 41.04 6.25
N GLY A 76 -11.38 40.93 6.14
CA GLY A 76 -10.64 41.08 4.88
C GLY A 76 -10.59 42.52 4.34
N CYS A 77 -11.55 43.37 4.71
CA CYS A 77 -11.65 44.75 4.28
C CYS A 77 -10.56 45.65 4.89
N ARG A 78 -9.95 46.50 4.07
CA ARG A 78 -9.04 47.58 4.51
C ARG A 78 -9.77 48.87 4.87
N ASP A 79 -10.93 49.10 4.24
CA ASP A 79 -11.83 50.20 4.52
C ASP A 79 -12.77 49.88 5.71
N LYS A 80 -13.17 50.92 6.45
CA LYS A 80 -14.04 50.81 7.63
C LYS A 80 -15.50 50.60 7.23
N GLN A 81 -15.99 51.24 6.17
CA GLN A 81 -17.40 51.13 5.76
C GLN A 81 -17.71 49.73 5.21
N ALA A 82 -16.86 49.21 4.35
CA ALA A 82 -16.94 47.81 3.89
C ALA A 82 -16.90 46.81 5.07
N ALA A 83 -16.01 47.04 6.05
CA ALA A 83 -15.91 46.19 7.24
C ALA A 83 -17.14 46.28 8.17
N MET A 84 -17.83 47.42 8.22
CA MET A 84 -19.11 47.57 8.92
C MET A 84 -20.26 46.84 8.21
N SER A 85 -20.24 46.76 6.87
CA SER A 85 -21.19 45.91 6.12
C SER A 85 -21.02 44.43 6.49
N VAL A 86 -19.78 43.95 6.52
CA VAL A 86 -19.47 42.56 6.94
C VAL A 86 -19.90 42.30 8.39
N LEU A 87 -19.77 43.27 9.30
CA LEU A 87 -20.30 43.16 10.66
C LEU A 87 -21.84 43.03 10.65
N ALA A 88 -22.55 43.87 9.89
CA ALA A 88 -24.01 43.81 9.79
C ALA A 88 -24.51 42.48 9.23
N ASP A 89 -23.79 41.88 8.27
CA ASP A 89 -24.08 40.55 7.76
C ASP A 89 -23.88 39.44 8.82
N LEU A 90 -22.85 39.55 9.65
CA LEU A 90 -22.59 38.63 10.76
C LEU A 90 -23.63 38.76 11.89
N GLU A 91 -24.03 39.98 12.25
CA GLU A 91 -25.09 40.21 13.24
C GLU A 91 -26.44 39.68 12.73
N ARG A 92 -26.78 39.87 11.45
CA ARG A 92 -27.99 39.30 10.83
C ARG A 92 -28.01 37.76 10.86
N ARG A 93 -26.87 37.10 10.60
CA ARG A 93 -26.77 35.63 10.73
C ARG A 93 -26.97 35.17 12.18
N ALA A 94 -26.39 35.89 13.14
CA ALA A 94 -26.59 35.61 14.56
C ALA A 94 -28.06 35.77 14.99
N GLU A 95 -28.78 36.76 14.46
CA GLU A 95 -30.22 36.94 14.68
C GLU A 95 -31.05 35.80 14.12
N LEU A 96 -30.77 35.32 12.89
CA LEU A 96 -31.46 34.16 12.30
C LEU A 96 -31.28 32.88 13.14
N VAL A 97 -30.10 32.68 13.72
CA VAL A 97 -29.84 31.56 14.64
C VAL A 97 -30.58 31.74 15.97
N LYS A 98 -30.57 32.96 16.52
CA LYS A 98 -31.31 33.27 17.76
C LYS A 98 -32.84 33.14 17.59
N ALA A 99 -33.35 33.45 16.40
CA ALA A 99 -34.76 33.30 16.02
C ALA A 99 -35.15 31.87 15.63
N GLN A 100 -34.24 30.89 15.76
CA GLN A 100 -34.45 29.47 15.41
C GLN A 100 -34.77 29.21 13.92
N VAL A 101 -34.56 30.19 13.04
CA VAL A 101 -34.70 30.04 11.58
C VAL A 101 -33.52 29.23 11.01
N LEU A 102 -32.37 29.29 11.68
CA LEU A 102 -31.14 28.59 11.31
C LEU A 102 -30.57 27.88 12.55
N THR A 103 -30.14 26.62 12.44
CA THR A 103 -29.41 26.00 13.56
C THR A 103 -27.96 26.50 13.60
N PRO A 104 -27.29 26.53 14.77
CA PRO A 104 -25.87 26.90 14.85
C PRO A 104 -24.97 26.04 13.94
N THR A 105 -25.35 24.78 13.72
CA THR A 105 -24.67 23.86 12.81
C THR A 105 -24.86 24.27 11.35
N GLN A 106 -26.05 24.72 10.94
CA GLN A 106 -26.31 25.20 9.59
C GLN A 106 -25.55 26.50 9.28
N ASP A 107 -25.41 27.42 10.23
CA ASP A 107 -24.59 28.63 10.07
C ASP A 107 -23.10 28.29 9.89
N ALA A 108 -22.57 27.39 10.74
CA ALA A 108 -21.18 26.93 10.61
C ALA A 108 -20.90 26.20 9.27
N VAL A 109 -21.87 25.45 8.75
CA VAL A 109 -21.80 24.80 7.43
C VAL A 109 -21.80 25.82 6.29
N ALA A 110 -22.47 26.97 6.44
CA ALA A 110 -22.56 28.00 5.40
C ALA A 110 -21.20 28.62 5.07
N ASP A 111 -20.36 28.91 6.08
CA ASP A 111 -19.00 29.43 5.88
C ASP A 111 -18.17 28.48 4.97
N HIS A 112 -18.36 27.17 5.13
CA HIS A 112 -17.67 26.14 4.36
C HIS A 112 -18.12 26.04 2.89
N GLN A 113 -19.34 26.43 2.52
CA GLN A 113 -19.81 26.36 1.12
C GLN A 113 -19.06 27.32 0.18
N THR A 114 -18.49 28.41 0.73
CA THR A 114 -17.77 29.41 -0.05
C THR A 114 -16.31 29.05 -0.34
N ARG A 115 -15.76 28.01 0.31
CA ARG A 115 -14.35 27.62 0.19
C ARG A 115 -14.15 26.56 -0.92
N PRO A 116 -13.02 26.57 -1.66
CA PRO A 116 -12.77 25.61 -2.75
C PRO A 116 -12.74 24.16 -2.28
N LEU A 117 -13.33 23.25 -3.06
CA LEU A 117 -13.39 21.82 -2.77
C LEU A 117 -12.00 21.16 -2.62
N ALA A 118 -10.99 21.68 -3.32
CA ALA A 118 -9.59 21.25 -3.18
C ALA A 118 -9.05 21.51 -1.76
N ASP A 119 -9.29 22.70 -1.19
CA ASP A 119 -8.88 23.03 0.18
C ASP A 119 -9.51 22.07 1.21
N HIS A 120 -10.79 21.72 1.01
CA HIS A 120 -11.46 20.73 1.85
C HIS A 120 -10.80 19.35 1.76
N PHE A 121 -10.33 18.96 0.58
CA PHE A 121 -9.64 17.69 0.40
C PHE A 121 -8.23 17.70 0.97
N GLU A 122 -7.50 18.81 0.95
CA GLU A 122 -6.19 18.90 1.62
C GLU A 122 -6.34 18.93 3.15
N ASP A 123 -7.36 19.59 3.70
CA ASP A 123 -7.73 19.47 5.12
C ASP A 123 -8.07 17.99 5.47
N TYR A 124 -8.70 17.23 4.55
CA TYR A 124 -8.98 15.80 4.72
C TYR A 124 -7.72 14.93 4.60
N ALA A 125 -6.81 15.25 3.67
CA ALA A 125 -5.54 14.55 3.51
C ALA A 125 -4.70 14.68 4.79
N ALA A 126 -4.59 15.89 5.36
CA ALA A 126 -3.93 16.12 6.64
C ALA A 126 -4.58 15.31 7.79
N TYR A 127 -5.92 15.21 7.82
CA TYR A 127 -6.61 14.33 8.77
C TYR A 127 -6.26 12.85 8.58
N LEU A 128 -6.12 12.37 7.33
CA LEU A 128 -5.69 11.00 7.06
C LEU A 128 -4.22 10.75 7.45
N GLU A 129 -3.35 11.76 7.33
CA GLU A 129 -1.94 11.71 7.79
C GLU A 129 -1.86 11.61 9.32
N VAL A 130 -2.66 12.41 10.05
CA VAL A 130 -2.80 12.31 11.51
C VAL A 130 -3.37 10.96 11.96
N ARG A 131 -4.17 10.31 11.12
CA ARG A 131 -4.64 8.92 11.31
C ARG A 131 -3.69 7.85 10.78
N GLU A 132 -2.42 8.22 10.53
CA GLU A 132 -1.34 7.34 10.08
C GLU A 132 -1.66 6.51 8.83
N CYS A 133 -2.61 6.97 8.00
CA CYS A 133 -2.97 6.28 6.78
C CYS A 133 -1.78 6.25 5.81
N SER A 134 -1.64 5.15 5.07
CA SER A 134 -0.56 5.00 4.09
C SER A 134 -0.53 6.17 3.10
N SER A 135 0.64 6.79 2.93
CA SER A 135 0.88 7.88 1.98
C SER A 135 0.48 7.51 0.55
N VAL A 136 0.67 6.25 0.16
CA VAL A 136 0.21 5.68 -1.13
C VAL A 136 -1.32 5.69 -1.24
N ARG A 137 -2.05 5.39 -0.15
CA ARG A 137 -3.52 5.50 -0.12
C ARG A 137 -3.95 6.96 -0.31
N ILE A 138 -3.35 7.88 0.44
CA ILE A 138 -3.67 9.32 0.37
C ILE A 138 -3.39 9.87 -1.04
N THR A 139 -2.26 9.50 -1.63
CA THR A 139 -1.88 9.89 -3.01
C THR A 139 -2.86 9.34 -4.05
N ASN A 140 -3.26 8.07 -3.93
CA ASN A 140 -4.28 7.47 -4.79
C ASN A 140 -5.65 8.15 -4.63
N MET A 141 -6.06 8.45 -3.39
CA MET A 141 -7.31 9.17 -3.11
C MET A 141 -7.27 10.59 -3.70
N ARG A 142 -6.18 11.34 -3.53
CA ARG A 142 -5.97 12.67 -4.13
C ARG A 142 -6.08 12.61 -5.67
N SER A 143 -5.40 11.67 -6.31
CA SER A 143 -5.47 11.47 -7.76
C SER A 143 -6.88 11.10 -8.25
N GLN A 144 -7.58 10.22 -7.51
CA GLN A 144 -8.95 9.84 -7.83
C GLN A 144 -9.93 11.00 -7.67
N PHE A 145 -9.80 11.75 -6.57
CA PHE A 145 -10.62 12.90 -6.24
C PHE A 145 -10.47 14.00 -7.29
N SER A 146 -9.25 14.47 -7.55
CA SER A 146 -8.99 15.53 -8.53
C SER A 146 -9.49 15.17 -9.93
N ARG A 147 -9.37 13.90 -10.36
CA ARG A 147 -9.90 13.45 -11.65
C ARG A 147 -11.42 13.55 -11.73
N VAL A 148 -12.14 13.06 -10.72
CA VAL A 148 -13.61 13.11 -10.70
C VAL A 148 -14.10 14.55 -10.57
N CYS A 149 -13.45 15.39 -9.76
CA CYS A 149 -13.80 16.80 -9.64
C CYS A 149 -13.62 17.55 -10.96
N ALA A 150 -12.54 17.29 -11.70
CA ALA A 150 -12.33 17.85 -13.03
C ALA A 150 -13.38 17.34 -14.04
N ASP A 151 -13.61 16.02 -14.11
CA ASP A 151 -14.54 15.41 -15.07
C ASP A 151 -16.03 15.74 -14.78
N CYS A 152 -16.41 15.95 -13.51
CA CYS A 152 -17.79 16.25 -13.08
C CYS A 152 -18.05 17.74 -12.84
N GLY A 153 -17.02 18.59 -12.94
CA GLY A 153 -17.11 20.03 -12.68
C GLY A 153 -17.35 20.41 -11.22
N PHE A 154 -16.93 19.59 -10.25
CA PHE A 154 -17.10 19.89 -8.83
C PHE A 154 -16.02 20.87 -8.34
N GLN A 155 -16.43 22.08 -7.94
CA GLN A 155 -15.53 23.14 -7.44
C GLN A 155 -15.78 23.50 -5.98
N ARG A 156 -16.98 23.21 -5.46
CA ARG A 156 -17.46 23.53 -4.10
C ARG A 156 -18.18 22.33 -3.49
N LEU A 157 -18.41 22.36 -2.17
CA LEU A 157 -19.22 21.35 -1.48
C LEU A 157 -20.68 21.31 -1.99
N SER A 158 -21.22 22.47 -2.42
CA SER A 158 -22.55 22.61 -3.03
C SER A 158 -22.72 21.87 -4.35
N ASP A 159 -21.62 21.60 -5.07
CA ASP A 159 -21.66 21.01 -6.41
C ASP A 159 -21.71 19.49 -6.37
N LEU A 160 -21.46 18.89 -5.19
CA LEU A 160 -21.35 17.45 -4.98
C LEU A 160 -22.70 16.76 -5.17
N ASP A 161 -22.88 16.16 -6.34
CA ASP A 161 -24.12 15.50 -6.73
C ASP A 161 -23.94 13.99 -6.98
N ALA A 162 -24.85 13.21 -6.41
CA ALA A 162 -24.89 11.76 -6.50
C ALA A 162 -25.20 11.26 -7.91
N GLU A 163 -26.06 11.97 -8.65
CA GLU A 163 -26.47 11.57 -9.99
C GLU A 163 -25.33 11.77 -11.00
N ARG A 164 -24.65 12.93 -10.96
CA ARG A 164 -23.43 13.22 -11.73
C ARG A 164 -22.33 12.19 -11.45
N LEU A 165 -22.04 11.90 -10.18
CA LEU A 165 -21.04 10.88 -9.83
C LEU A 165 -21.46 9.49 -10.36
N THR A 166 -22.73 9.12 -10.25
CA THR A 166 -23.24 7.83 -10.75
C THR A 166 -23.17 7.74 -12.28
N LYS A 167 -23.55 8.80 -13.00
CA LYS A 167 -23.42 8.90 -14.46
C LYS A 167 -21.96 8.80 -14.90
N TRP A 168 -21.05 9.49 -14.21
CA TRP A 168 -19.62 9.40 -14.48
C TRP A 168 -19.06 7.99 -14.27
N LEU A 169 -19.37 7.35 -13.14
CA LEU A 169 -18.95 5.99 -12.82
C LEU A 169 -19.48 4.97 -13.85
N LEU A 170 -20.70 5.15 -14.35
CA LEU A 170 -21.29 4.32 -15.40
C LEU A 170 -20.64 4.57 -16.77
N GLY A 171 -20.40 5.84 -17.13
CA GLY A 171 -19.70 6.21 -18.36
C GLY A 171 -18.29 5.59 -18.41
N ARG A 172 -17.51 5.78 -17.35
CA ARG A 172 -16.19 5.16 -17.22
C ARG A 172 -16.24 3.62 -17.24
N GLN A 173 -17.30 2.99 -16.73
CA GLN A 173 -17.47 1.54 -16.84
C GLN A 173 -17.75 1.09 -18.30
N ARG A 174 -18.53 1.87 -19.07
CA ARG A 174 -18.76 1.62 -20.51
C ARG A 174 -17.47 1.79 -21.32
N GLU A 175 -16.60 2.71 -20.93
CA GLU A 175 -15.22 2.85 -21.45
C GLU A 175 -14.26 1.73 -20.98
N GLY A 176 -14.74 0.71 -20.26
CA GLY A 176 -13.94 -0.43 -19.84
C GLY A 176 -13.26 -0.29 -18.47
N MET A 177 -13.65 0.65 -17.60
CA MET A 177 -13.23 0.63 -16.19
C MET A 177 -13.74 -0.64 -15.47
N SER A 178 -12.93 -1.23 -14.59
CA SER A 178 -13.35 -2.41 -13.80
C SER A 178 -14.24 -2.03 -12.62
N PRO A 179 -15.17 -2.90 -12.17
CA PRO A 179 -16.01 -2.62 -10.99
C PRO A 179 -15.20 -2.37 -9.72
N ALA A 180 -14.05 -3.03 -9.57
CA ALA A 180 -13.14 -2.79 -8.45
C ALA A 180 -12.53 -1.37 -8.51
N THR A 181 -12.10 -0.92 -9.69
CA THR A 181 -11.61 0.46 -9.91
C THR A 181 -12.74 1.48 -9.67
N ARG A 182 -13.94 1.23 -10.21
CA ARG A 182 -15.15 2.04 -10.01
C ARG A 182 -15.49 2.20 -8.53
N ASN A 183 -15.38 1.11 -7.77
CA ASN A 183 -15.60 1.10 -6.32
C ASN A 183 -14.54 1.92 -5.57
N GLY A 184 -13.27 1.92 -6.00
CA GLY A 184 -12.24 2.79 -5.43
C GLY A 184 -12.57 4.28 -5.57
N TYR A 185 -12.94 4.72 -6.77
CA TYR A 185 -13.40 6.10 -7.01
C TYR A 185 -14.60 6.45 -6.13
N ARG A 186 -15.63 5.59 -6.08
CA ARG A 186 -16.81 5.77 -5.21
C ARG A 186 -16.42 5.86 -3.73
N GLU A 187 -15.53 4.99 -3.26
CA GLU A 187 -15.10 4.92 -1.86
C GLU A 187 -14.37 6.19 -1.45
N THR A 188 -13.49 6.73 -2.29
CA THR A 188 -12.82 8.02 -2.05
C THR A 188 -13.83 9.15 -1.79
N PHE A 189 -14.89 9.26 -2.61
CA PHE A 189 -15.92 10.29 -2.45
C PHE A 189 -16.81 10.07 -1.24
N VAL A 190 -17.23 8.83 -0.96
CA VAL A 190 -18.05 8.51 0.21
C VAL A 190 -17.27 8.75 1.51
N MET A 191 -16.00 8.35 1.58
CA MET A 191 -15.17 8.59 2.77
C MET A 191 -14.94 10.09 3.00
N PHE A 192 -14.67 10.86 1.95
CA PHE A 192 -14.52 12.31 2.03
C PHE A 192 -15.81 13.02 2.46
N ALA A 193 -16.95 12.68 1.85
CA ALA A 193 -18.25 13.27 2.19
C ALA A 193 -18.68 12.92 3.62
N ASN A 194 -18.46 11.68 4.06
CA ASN A 194 -18.72 11.28 5.44
C ASN A 194 -17.85 12.06 6.42
N TRP A 195 -16.55 12.25 6.13
CA TRP A 195 -15.67 13.11 6.94
C TRP A 195 -16.14 14.58 6.96
N CYS A 196 -16.68 15.10 5.85
CA CYS A 196 -17.29 16.42 5.82
C CYS A 196 -18.58 16.52 6.67
N CYS A 197 -19.23 15.41 7.00
CA CYS A 197 -20.42 15.37 7.87
C CYS A 197 -20.08 15.01 9.33
N ASP A 198 -18.84 14.57 9.60
CA ASP A 198 -18.39 14.07 10.90
C ASP A 198 -17.74 15.19 11.75
N GLY A 199 -17.75 14.99 13.06
CA GLY A 199 -17.12 15.88 14.04
C GLY A 199 -17.99 17.03 14.58
N VAL A 200 -17.40 17.78 15.53
CA VAL A 200 -18.07 18.84 16.32
C VAL A 200 -18.45 20.07 15.48
N ARG A 201 -17.80 20.26 14.33
CA ARG A 201 -18.11 21.32 13.35
C ARG A 201 -18.16 20.71 11.95
N PRO A 202 -19.30 20.14 11.54
CA PRO A 202 -19.42 19.54 10.22
C PRO A 202 -19.36 20.61 9.12
N ARG A 203 -18.87 20.22 7.95
CA ARG A 203 -18.79 21.04 6.74
C ARG A 203 -19.98 20.84 5.80
N MET A 204 -20.73 19.75 6.02
CA MET A 204 -21.96 19.39 5.33
C MET A 204 -22.93 18.75 6.34
N LEU A 205 -24.25 18.92 6.14
CA LEU A 205 -25.25 18.34 7.04
C LEU A 205 -25.52 16.85 6.78
N LYS A 206 -25.30 16.40 5.54
CA LYS A 206 -25.54 15.02 5.10
C LYS A 206 -24.67 14.70 3.88
N SER A 207 -24.20 13.45 3.81
CA SER A 207 -23.48 12.92 2.65
C SER A 207 -24.43 12.81 1.45
N PRO A 208 -24.08 13.36 0.27
CA PRO A 208 -24.85 13.13 -0.95
C PRO A 208 -24.64 11.71 -1.50
N PHE A 209 -23.56 11.01 -1.15
CA PHE A 209 -23.11 9.81 -1.86
C PHE A 209 -23.56 8.47 -1.24
N ASP A 210 -24.37 8.50 -0.18
CA ASP A 210 -24.83 7.29 0.52
C ASP A 210 -25.63 6.36 -0.39
N SER A 211 -26.40 6.93 -1.32
CA SER A 211 -27.25 6.23 -2.30
C SER A 211 -26.49 5.71 -3.54
N VAL A 212 -25.24 6.12 -3.77
CA VAL A 212 -24.49 5.73 -4.97
C VAL A 212 -24.22 4.22 -4.94
N PRO A 213 -24.57 3.44 -5.97
CA PRO A 213 -24.45 1.98 -5.92
C PRO A 213 -23.01 1.47 -6.07
N ARG A 214 -22.63 0.46 -5.27
CA ARG A 214 -21.40 -0.30 -5.47
C ARG A 214 -21.50 -1.17 -6.74
N GLY A 215 -20.37 -1.37 -7.42
CA GLY A 215 -20.25 -2.28 -8.56
C GLY A 215 -19.98 -3.70 -8.09
N ASP A 216 -20.62 -4.68 -8.73
CA ASP A 216 -20.38 -6.08 -8.42
C ASP A 216 -19.02 -6.53 -8.99
N VAL A 217 -18.08 -6.80 -8.09
CA VAL A 217 -16.72 -7.29 -8.40
C VAL A 217 -16.71 -8.81 -8.62
N LYS A 218 -17.72 -9.54 -8.13
CA LYS A 218 -17.86 -10.99 -8.34
C LYS A 218 -18.37 -11.28 -9.75
N ALA A 219 -19.36 -10.54 -10.22
CA ALA A 219 -19.92 -10.67 -11.57
C ALA A 219 -18.90 -10.41 -12.69
N ASP A 220 -17.99 -9.43 -12.52
CA ASP A 220 -16.97 -9.07 -13.51
C ASP A 220 -15.54 -9.14 -12.90
N ARG A 221 -15.10 -10.38 -12.59
CA ARG A 221 -13.76 -10.70 -12.07
C ARG A 221 -12.74 -10.85 -13.20
N ARG A 222 -12.36 -9.73 -13.83
CA ARG A 222 -11.42 -9.65 -14.99
C ARG A 222 -10.01 -10.24 -14.80
N ARG A 223 -9.58 -10.45 -13.55
CA ARG A 223 -8.27 -11.02 -13.20
C ARG A 223 -8.46 -12.15 -12.22
N GLN A 224 -8.52 -13.36 -12.75
CA GLN A 224 -8.37 -14.59 -11.99
C GLN A 224 -6.90 -15.03 -12.07
N ARG A 225 -6.36 -15.60 -10.99
CA ARG A 225 -5.00 -16.14 -10.96
C ARG A 225 -5.06 -17.66 -10.89
N ARG A 226 -4.04 -18.32 -11.42
CA ARG A 226 -3.79 -19.75 -11.20
C ARG A 226 -2.51 -19.95 -10.40
N ALA A 227 -2.39 -21.11 -9.76
CA ALA A 227 -1.11 -21.62 -9.30
C ALA A 227 -0.28 -22.17 -10.47
N MET A 228 1.03 -22.23 -10.25
CA MET A 228 1.97 -22.98 -11.10
C MET A 228 2.03 -24.44 -10.64
N THR A 229 2.34 -25.35 -11.56
CA THR A 229 2.73 -26.73 -11.22
C THR A 229 4.19 -26.79 -10.76
N GLU A 230 4.60 -27.90 -10.14
CA GLU A 230 5.99 -28.14 -9.73
C GLU A 230 6.98 -28.07 -10.92
N SER A 231 6.66 -28.72 -12.04
CA SER A 231 7.48 -28.63 -13.26
C SER A 231 7.54 -27.23 -13.88
N GLU A 232 6.46 -26.43 -13.76
CA GLU A 232 6.49 -25.01 -14.17
C GLU A 232 7.41 -24.18 -13.26
N LEU A 233 7.49 -24.49 -11.97
CA LEU A 233 8.41 -23.84 -11.03
C LEU A 233 9.86 -24.18 -11.35
N GLU A 234 10.19 -25.46 -11.57
CA GLU A 234 11.54 -25.91 -11.96
C GLU A 234 12.03 -25.24 -13.26
N ASN A 235 11.17 -25.20 -14.27
CA ASN A 235 11.43 -24.52 -15.53
C ASN A 235 11.63 -23.01 -15.35
N LEU A 236 10.80 -22.37 -14.51
CA LEU A 236 10.93 -20.94 -14.19
C LEU A 236 12.24 -20.63 -13.47
N LEU A 237 12.64 -21.43 -12.48
CA LEU A 237 13.87 -21.22 -11.70
C LEU A 237 15.12 -21.42 -12.55
N THR A 238 15.14 -22.49 -13.37
CA THR A 238 16.20 -22.74 -14.36
C THR A 238 16.36 -21.57 -15.33
N VAL A 239 15.24 -21.05 -15.86
CA VAL A 239 15.26 -19.90 -16.77
C VAL A 239 15.67 -18.61 -16.07
N ALA A 240 15.21 -18.38 -14.85
CA ALA A 240 15.58 -17.20 -14.06
C ALA A 240 17.10 -17.12 -13.85
N ALA A 241 17.71 -18.26 -13.52
CA ALA A 241 19.14 -18.44 -13.32
C ALA A 241 19.96 -18.22 -14.60
N LEU A 242 19.56 -18.85 -15.72
CA LEU A 242 20.40 -18.89 -16.93
C LEU A 242 20.17 -17.72 -17.89
N ARG A 243 18.97 -17.11 -17.91
CA ARG A 243 18.62 -16.11 -18.95
C ARG A 243 19.55 -14.88 -19.02
N PRO A 244 20.04 -14.26 -17.92
CA PRO A 244 20.94 -13.11 -18.03
C PRO A 244 22.15 -13.39 -18.89
N LEU A 245 22.80 -14.53 -18.65
CA LEU A 245 23.96 -15.00 -19.41
C LEU A 245 23.54 -15.44 -20.83
N ALA A 246 22.49 -16.26 -20.94
CA ALA A 246 22.05 -16.84 -22.22
C ALA A 246 21.65 -15.79 -23.29
N GLU A 247 21.21 -14.58 -22.91
CA GLU A 247 20.92 -13.48 -23.84
C GLU A 247 22.14 -13.05 -24.69
N TYR A 248 23.37 -13.27 -24.20
CA TYR A 248 24.62 -12.97 -24.91
C TYR A 248 25.02 -14.08 -25.90
N GLY A 249 24.67 -15.35 -25.61
CA GLY A 249 24.92 -16.51 -26.48
C GLY A 249 23.75 -16.87 -27.40
N ARG A 250 22.80 -15.95 -27.63
CA ARG A 250 21.78 -16.07 -28.68
C ARG A 250 22.42 -16.05 -30.06
N LEU A 251 22.00 -16.95 -30.93
CA LEU A 251 22.39 -16.97 -32.35
C LEU A 251 21.71 -15.81 -33.10
N THR A 252 22.34 -15.33 -34.16
CA THR A 252 21.78 -14.30 -35.05
C THR A 252 21.16 -14.99 -36.25
N THR A 253 19.86 -14.84 -36.44
CA THR A 253 19.07 -15.49 -37.50
C THR A 253 18.52 -14.46 -38.47
N ARG A 254 18.43 -14.82 -39.75
CA ARG A 254 17.83 -13.98 -40.79
C ARG A 254 16.31 -14.07 -40.70
N LYS A 255 15.61 -12.95 -40.88
CA LYS A 255 14.15 -12.81 -40.73
C LYS A 255 13.38 -13.38 -41.94
N ARG A 256 14.00 -13.33 -43.12
CA ARG A 256 13.48 -13.81 -44.40
C ARG A 256 14.62 -14.53 -45.16
N PRO A 257 14.59 -15.88 -45.27
CA PRO A 257 15.65 -16.72 -45.87
C PRO A 257 16.06 -16.67 -47.37
N ASP A 258 15.38 -16.13 -48.38
CA ASP A 258 14.38 -15.07 -48.42
C ASP A 258 14.90 -13.91 -49.27
N GLU A 259 15.07 -12.76 -48.61
CA GLU A 259 15.44 -11.48 -49.20
C GLU A 259 16.96 -11.22 -49.20
N SER A 260 17.40 -10.24 -49.99
CA SER A 260 18.78 -9.75 -50.01
C SER A 260 19.26 -9.31 -48.63
N ALA A 261 20.48 -9.72 -48.26
CA ALA A 261 20.97 -9.61 -46.89
C ALA A 261 21.37 -8.19 -46.49
N GLY A 262 20.44 -7.43 -45.89
CA GLY A 262 20.71 -6.14 -45.24
C GLY A 262 20.83 -6.26 -43.71
N ARG A 263 21.48 -5.28 -43.04
CA ARG A 263 21.65 -5.27 -41.57
C ARG A 263 20.31 -5.36 -40.80
N SER A 264 19.23 -4.81 -41.37
CA SER A 264 17.86 -4.87 -40.84
C SER A 264 17.19 -6.25 -40.95
N THR A 265 17.75 -7.19 -41.72
CA THR A 265 17.20 -8.54 -41.90
C THR A 265 17.62 -9.51 -40.81
N TRP A 266 18.57 -9.14 -39.95
CA TRP A 266 19.12 -9.99 -38.88
C TRP A 266 18.49 -9.70 -37.52
N HIS A 267 18.16 -10.73 -36.75
CA HIS A 267 17.65 -10.63 -35.39
C HIS A 267 18.25 -11.72 -34.50
N LYS A 268 18.22 -11.55 -33.17
CA LYS A 268 18.60 -12.64 -32.25
C LYS A 268 17.50 -13.71 -32.23
N ALA A 269 17.85 -14.97 -32.49
CA ALA A 269 16.95 -16.12 -32.36
C ALA A 269 16.27 -16.12 -30.98
N PRO A 270 14.98 -16.50 -30.84
CA PRO A 270 14.31 -16.50 -29.56
C PRO A 270 14.92 -17.53 -28.60
N LEU A 271 15.06 -17.16 -27.32
CA LEU A 271 15.39 -18.12 -26.27
C LEU A 271 14.16 -18.97 -25.95
N SER A 272 14.41 -20.25 -25.66
CA SER A 272 13.43 -21.23 -25.23
C SER A 272 14.05 -22.16 -24.17
N LEU A 273 13.23 -22.88 -23.42
CA LEU A 273 13.68 -23.86 -22.43
C LEU A 273 14.66 -24.89 -23.02
N LYS A 274 14.44 -25.32 -24.28
CA LYS A 274 15.35 -26.25 -24.98
C LYS A 274 16.71 -25.63 -25.34
N THR A 275 16.74 -24.34 -25.65
CA THR A 275 17.95 -23.66 -26.17
C THR A 275 18.72 -22.86 -25.13
N ILE A 276 18.19 -22.70 -23.91
CA ILE A 276 18.76 -21.80 -22.90
C ILE A 276 20.13 -22.27 -22.39
N HIS A 277 20.32 -23.56 -22.16
CA HIS A 277 21.60 -24.13 -21.70
C HIS A 277 22.70 -23.92 -22.75
N GLU A 278 22.46 -24.35 -23.99
CA GLU A 278 23.40 -24.12 -25.09
C GLU A 278 23.72 -22.62 -25.29
N SER A 279 22.72 -21.74 -25.15
CA SER A 279 22.95 -20.30 -25.25
C SER A 279 23.67 -19.72 -24.03
N ALA A 280 23.62 -20.34 -22.86
CA ALA A 280 24.48 -19.98 -21.74
C ALA A 280 25.94 -20.42 -22.01
N GLU A 281 26.18 -21.62 -22.53
CA GLU A 281 27.54 -22.07 -22.90
C GLU A 281 28.14 -21.22 -24.03
N ARG A 282 27.36 -20.94 -25.09
CA ARG A 282 27.75 -20.00 -26.15
C ARG A 282 28.00 -18.59 -25.63
N ALA A 283 27.37 -18.18 -24.53
CA ALA A 283 27.66 -16.89 -23.90
C ALA A 283 29.00 -16.92 -23.17
N ARG A 284 29.31 -17.98 -22.42
CA ARG A 284 30.60 -18.15 -21.74
C ARG A 284 31.77 -18.10 -22.72
N GLU A 285 31.71 -18.87 -23.82
CA GLU A 285 32.80 -18.87 -24.80
C GLU A 285 32.94 -17.51 -25.51
N ARG A 286 31.83 -16.82 -25.82
CA ARG A 286 31.86 -15.46 -26.40
C ARG A 286 32.40 -14.39 -25.44
N LEU A 287 32.16 -14.56 -24.14
CA LEU A 287 32.57 -13.61 -23.09
C LEU A 287 33.84 -14.05 -22.36
N LYS A 288 34.55 -15.06 -22.86
CA LYS A 288 35.76 -15.64 -22.24
C LYS A 288 36.87 -14.63 -21.98
N GLY A 289 36.94 -13.55 -22.77
CA GLY A 289 37.85 -12.41 -22.54
C GLY A 289 37.37 -11.39 -21.51
N ASN A 290 36.24 -11.61 -20.85
CA ASN A 290 35.68 -10.78 -19.78
C ASN A 290 34.97 -11.68 -18.73
N PRO A 291 35.75 -12.34 -17.84
CA PRO A 291 35.19 -13.22 -16.82
C PRO A 291 34.29 -12.48 -15.82
N ASP A 292 34.63 -11.23 -15.46
CA ASP A 292 33.87 -10.41 -14.51
C ASP A 292 32.42 -10.21 -14.95
N LEU A 293 32.19 -9.98 -16.25
CA LEU A 293 30.85 -9.89 -16.83
C LEU A 293 30.11 -11.24 -16.82
N ILE A 294 30.81 -12.37 -16.97
CA ILE A 294 30.19 -13.70 -16.82
C ILE A 294 29.70 -13.86 -15.38
N ASP A 295 30.56 -13.54 -14.40
CA ASP A 295 30.22 -13.66 -12.98
C ASP A 295 29.10 -12.70 -12.56
N GLU A 296 29.09 -11.45 -13.06
CA GLU A 296 27.99 -10.49 -12.86
C GLU A 296 26.65 -11.04 -13.40
N LEU A 297 26.66 -11.68 -14.58
CA LEU A 297 25.47 -12.25 -15.20
C LEU A 297 24.99 -13.54 -14.49
N VAL A 298 25.91 -14.38 -14.03
CA VAL A 298 25.60 -15.58 -13.21
C VAL A 298 25.05 -15.16 -11.85
N TRP A 299 25.65 -14.15 -11.20
CA TRP A 299 25.20 -13.57 -9.94
C TRP A 299 23.75 -13.06 -10.04
N ARG A 300 23.47 -12.17 -11.01
CA ARG A 300 22.11 -11.67 -11.30
C ARG A 300 21.11 -12.76 -11.66
N GLY A 301 21.59 -13.87 -12.20
CA GLY A 301 20.79 -15.06 -12.47
C GLY A 301 20.37 -15.76 -11.19
N ARG A 302 21.36 -16.12 -10.36
CA ARG A 302 21.14 -16.79 -9.06
C ARG A 302 20.25 -15.93 -8.14
N GLU A 303 20.48 -14.62 -8.09
CA GLU A 303 19.63 -13.68 -7.34
C GLU A 303 18.17 -13.76 -7.79
N ARG A 304 17.90 -13.70 -9.10
CA ARG A 304 16.55 -13.75 -9.65
C ARG A 304 15.85 -15.08 -9.35
N ALA A 305 16.58 -16.19 -9.44
CA ALA A 305 16.05 -17.51 -9.09
C ALA A 305 15.69 -17.57 -7.60
N LEU A 306 16.56 -17.09 -6.70
CA LEU A 306 16.30 -17.02 -5.26
C LEU A 306 15.12 -16.09 -4.92
N VAL A 307 14.98 -14.96 -5.62
CA VAL A 307 13.79 -14.06 -5.50
C VAL A 307 12.50 -14.82 -5.83
N TYR A 308 12.45 -15.58 -6.93
CA TYR A 308 11.26 -16.37 -7.27
C TYR A 308 11.03 -17.53 -6.28
N LYS A 309 12.08 -18.28 -5.90
CA LYS A 309 12.00 -19.39 -4.94
C LYS A 309 11.48 -18.91 -3.58
N THR A 310 12.03 -17.81 -3.07
CA THR A 310 11.62 -17.20 -1.79
C THR A 310 10.14 -16.78 -1.83
N LEU A 311 9.67 -16.12 -2.90
CA LEU A 311 8.25 -15.73 -3.04
C LEU A 311 7.30 -16.94 -3.05
N VAL A 312 7.71 -18.06 -3.66
CA VAL A 312 6.91 -19.30 -3.77
C VAL A 312 6.92 -20.14 -2.50
N LEU A 313 7.98 -20.09 -1.69
CA LEU A 313 8.12 -20.90 -0.47
C LEU A 313 7.78 -20.17 0.84
N THR A 314 7.66 -18.83 0.82
CA THR A 314 7.29 -18.02 2.00
C THR A 314 5.97 -17.26 1.83
N GLY A 315 5.45 -17.19 0.60
CA GLY A 315 4.30 -16.38 0.25
C GLY A 315 4.50 -14.86 0.46
N LEU A 316 5.73 -14.35 0.58
CA LEU A 316 6.00 -12.91 0.67
C LEU A 316 5.32 -12.12 -0.47
N ARG A 317 4.86 -10.90 -0.17
CA ARG A 317 4.45 -9.95 -1.22
C ARG A 317 5.71 -9.33 -1.83
N ARG A 318 5.67 -8.92 -3.11
CA ARG A 318 6.83 -8.32 -3.80
C ARG A 318 7.51 -7.20 -3.00
N ASN A 319 6.73 -6.32 -2.39
CA ASN A 319 7.27 -5.19 -1.63
C ASN A 319 7.82 -5.63 -0.26
N GLU A 320 7.22 -6.64 0.39
CA GLU A 320 7.75 -7.24 1.63
C GLU A 320 9.09 -7.94 1.37
N LEU A 321 9.27 -8.58 0.21
CA LEU A 321 10.58 -9.12 -0.18
C LEU A 321 11.61 -8.01 -0.45
N ALA A 322 11.17 -6.90 -1.03
CA ALA A 322 12.04 -5.79 -1.41
C ALA A 322 12.50 -4.91 -0.24
N SER A 323 11.86 -5.03 0.92
CA SER A 323 12.25 -4.35 2.16
C SER A 323 13.10 -5.22 3.09
N LEU A 324 13.19 -6.54 2.85
CA LEU A 324 13.98 -7.44 3.68
C LEU A 324 15.48 -7.17 3.52
N ASN A 325 16.16 -7.05 4.66
CA ASN A 325 17.60 -6.89 4.79
C ASN A 325 18.28 -8.18 5.26
N VAL A 326 19.60 -8.25 5.15
CA VAL A 326 20.39 -9.41 5.61
C VAL A 326 20.22 -9.64 7.11
N GLY A 327 20.17 -8.58 7.93
CA GLY A 327 20.01 -8.68 9.38
C GLY A 327 18.66 -9.25 9.85
N GLN A 328 17.66 -9.31 8.95
CA GLN A 328 16.36 -9.94 9.19
C GLN A 328 16.32 -11.44 8.84
N CYS A 329 17.44 -12.01 8.40
CA CYS A 329 17.55 -13.43 8.06
C CYS A 329 18.11 -14.21 9.26
N LEU A 330 17.22 -14.68 10.13
CA LEU A 330 17.56 -15.50 11.30
C LEU A 330 17.71 -16.97 10.87
N LEU A 331 18.83 -17.27 10.22
CA LEU A 331 19.10 -18.58 9.63
C LEU A 331 19.72 -19.57 10.63
N ASP A 332 20.39 -19.07 11.66
CA ASP A 332 21.07 -19.86 12.68
C ASP A 332 20.09 -20.25 13.81
N GLY A 333 19.63 -21.50 13.80
CA GLY A 333 18.76 -22.03 14.86
C GLY A 333 18.02 -23.31 14.46
N THR A 334 17.29 -23.89 15.42
CA THR A 334 16.43 -25.06 15.19
C THR A 334 15.22 -24.77 14.28
N MET A 335 14.86 -23.49 14.13
CA MET A 335 13.76 -23.03 13.30
C MET A 335 14.17 -21.75 12.55
N PRO A 336 14.88 -21.88 11.42
CA PRO A 336 15.29 -20.74 10.60
C PRO A 336 14.07 -19.89 10.18
N CYS A 337 14.19 -18.57 10.22
CA CYS A 337 13.09 -17.68 9.85
C CYS A 337 13.53 -16.34 9.24
N LEU A 338 12.59 -15.64 8.59
CA LEU A 338 12.74 -14.24 8.20
C LEU A 338 11.89 -13.37 9.12
N GLU A 339 12.48 -12.31 9.66
CA GLU A 339 11.78 -11.28 10.41
C GLU A 339 11.32 -10.17 9.48
N LEU A 340 10.02 -9.90 9.44
CA LEU A 340 9.43 -8.83 8.64
C LEU A 340 8.94 -7.72 9.57
N ASP A 341 9.52 -6.53 9.44
CA ASP A 341 9.18 -5.37 10.26
C ASP A 341 7.71 -4.94 10.10
N ALA A 342 7.15 -4.40 11.17
CA ALA A 342 5.81 -3.79 11.16
C ALA A 342 5.70 -2.59 10.21
N ALA A 343 6.79 -1.92 9.82
CA ALA A 343 6.74 -0.85 8.83
C ALA A 343 6.36 -1.38 7.43
N ASP A 344 6.83 -2.58 7.09
CA ASP A 344 6.77 -3.15 5.74
C ASP A 344 5.72 -4.24 5.56
N GLU A 345 5.29 -4.88 6.65
CA GLU A 345 4.16 -5.81 6.64
C GLU A 345 2.86 -5.06 6.31
N LYS A 346 2.08 -5.57 5.36
CA LYS A 346 0.86 -4.88 4.86
C LYS A 346 -0.13 -4.48 5.97
N ASN A 347 -0.22 -5.26 7.05
CA ASN A 347 -1.11 -4.99 8.18
C ASN A 347 -0.43 -4.24 9.34
N ARG A 348 0.87 -3.97 9.25
CA ARG A 348 1.71 -3.33 10.25
C ARG A 348 1.75 -3.98 11.65
N HIS A 349 1.74 -5.31 11.71
CA HIS A 349 1.92 -6.03 12.98
C HIS A 349 3.32 -6.63 13.12
N GLY A 350 4.07 -6.72 12.02
CA GLY A 350 5.32 -7.47 11.96
C GLY A 350 5.07 -8.98 11.93
N SER A 351 6.04 -9.78 11.51
CA SER A 351 5.87 -11.24 11.43
C SER A 351 7.19 -11.99 11.35
N LEU A 352 7.26 -13.12 12.04
CA LEU A 352 8.27 -14.16 11.80
C LEU A 352 7.75 -15.14 10.74
N LEU A 353 8.54 -15.41 9.71
CA LEU A 353 8.24 -16.33 8.63
C LEU A 353 9.15 -17.56 8.75
N PRO A 354 8.64 -18.73 9.19
CA PRO A 354 9.42 -19.95 9.22
C PRO A 354 9.90 -20.34 7.81
N LEU A 355 11.17 -20.70 7.70
CA LEU A 355 11.79 -21.17 6.47
C LEU A 355 11.90 -22.70 6.47
N ARG A 356 11.77 -23.30 5.28
CA ARG A 356 12.20 -24.68 5.06
C ARG A 356 13.73 -24.72 5.03
N SER A 357 14.33 -25.77 5.58
CA SER A 357 15.77 -25.89 5.79
C SER A 357 16.61 -25.77 4.51
N ASP A 358 16.11 -26.25 3.37
CA ASP A 358 16.76 -26.10 2.06
C ASP A 358 16.85 -24.63 1.60
N LEU A 359 15.78 -23.86 1.79
CA LEU A 359 15.76 -22.43 1.48
C LEU A 359 16.64 -21.65 2.46
N ALA A 360 16.64 -22.01 3.74
CA ALA A 360 17.53 -21.39 4.72
C ALA A 360 19.01 -21.61 4.36
N ALA A 361 19.40 -22.83 3.97
CA ALA A 361 20.76 -23.12 3.51
C ALA A 361 21.16 -22.32 2.26
N GLU A 362 20.28 -22.27 1.25
CA GLU A 362 20.54 -21.50 0.02
C GLU A 362 20.64 -19.98 0.26
N LEU A 363 19.86 -19.44 1.20
CA LEU A 363 19.95 -18.04 1.64
C LEU A 363 21.24 -17.79 2.43
N GLY A 364 21.68 -18.75 3.26
CA GLY A 364 22.96 -18.69 3.97
C GLY A 364 24.14 -18.64 2.99
N GLU A 365 24.18 -19.53 2.00
CA GLU A 365 25.17 -19.47 0.91
C GLU A 365 25.14 -18.13 0.17
N TRP A 366 23.95 -17.59 -0.09
CA TRP A 366 23.78 -16.33 -0.79
C TRP A 366 24.36 -15.15 0.00
N ILE A 367 24.03 -15.07 1.29
CA ILE A 367 24.53 -14.04 2.21
C ILE A 367 26.06 -14.15 2.37
N ALA A 368 26.59 -15.37 2.54
CA ALA A 368 28.03 -15.59 2.67
C ALA A 368 28.81 -15.12 1.43
N ARG A 369 28.32 -15.43 0.22
CA ARG A 369 28.94 -14.92 -1.03
C ARG A 369 28.79 -13.40 -1.16
N LYS A 370 27.66 -12.83 -0.76
CA LYS A 370 27.41 -11.39 -0.78
C LYS A 370 28.37 -10.62 0.14
N ALA A 371 28.68 -11.20 1.31
CA ALA A 371 29.72 -10.69 2.21
C ALA A 371 31.11 -10.69 1.54
N GLN A 372 31.51 -11.83 0.95
CA GLN A 372 32.81 -11.96 0.25
C GLN A 372 32.97 -10.96 -0.91
N THR A 373 31.91 -10.72 -1.70
CA THR A 373 31.94 -9.72 -2.77
C THR A 373 32.07 -8.30 -2.22
N ALA A 374 31.38 -7.97 -1.13
CA ALA A 374 31.49 -6.66 -0.48
C ALA A 374 32.91 -6.42 0.09
N GLU A 375 33.53 -7.44 0.70
CA GLU A 375 34.88 -7.36 1.25
C GLU A 375 35.95 -7.15 0.17
N LYS A 376 35.84 -7.85 -0.97
CA LYS A 376 36.72 -7.62 -2.13
C LYS A 376 36.64 -6.18 -2.65
N ALA A 377 35.43 -5.64 -2.79
CA ALA A 377 35.21 -4.27 -3.26
C ALA A 377 35.79 -3.20 -2.30
N VAL A 378 35.82 -3.48 -0.99
CA VAL A 378 36.49 -2.61 0.00
C VAL A 378 38.01 -2.72 -0.12
N GLY A 379 38.55 -3.93 -0.33
CA GLY A 379 39.99 -4.15 -0.51
C GLY A 379 40.59 -3.58 -1.81
N GLU A 380 39.78 -3.41 -2.86
CA GLU A 380 40.20 -2.87 -4.16
C GLU A 380 40.05 -1.33 -4.28
N SER A 381 39.47 -0.67 -3.26
CA SER A 381 39.39 0.80 -3.24
C SER A 381 40.79 1.40 -3.05
N PRO A 382 41.25 2.33 -3.92
CA PRO A 382 42.59 2.90 -3.79
C PRO A 382 42.73 3.71 -2.51
N THR A 383 43.49 3.19 -1.55
CA THR A 383 43.79 3.85 -0.28
C THR A 383 44.53 5.17 -0.52
N ILE A 384 43.80 6.29 -0.56
CA ILE A 384 44.40 7.61 -0.47
C ILE A 384 45.11 7.66 0.90
N PRO A 385 46.45 7.86 0.96
CA PRO A 385 47.19 7.77 2.21
C PRO A 385 46.92 8.99 3.09
N PHE A 386 45.87 8.92 3.90
CA PHE A 386 45.59 9.91 4.93
C PHE A 386 46.56 9.71 6.10
N LYS A 387 47.64 10.48 6.11
CA LYS A 387 48.75 10.36 7.05
C LYS A 387 48.37 10.97 8.41
N VAL A 388 47.91 10.14 9.34
CA VAL A 388 47.81 10.46 10.78
C VAL A 388 48.67 9.48 11.56
N GLY A 389 49.37 9.99 12.59
CA GLY A 389 50.51 9.33 13.19
C GLY A 389 50.19 8.11 14.06
N VAL A 390 51.07 7.12 13.95
CA VAL A 390 51.57 6.20 14.99
C VAL A 390 50.76 6.14 16.29
N ILE A 391 50.04 5.04 16.47
CA ILE A 391 50.15 4.22 17.69
C ILE A 391 50.37 2.78 17.22
N GLU A 392 51.38 2.12 17.75
CA GLU A 392 51.78 0.75 17.38
C GLU A 392 50.91 -0.31 18.05
N GLY A 393 50.75 -1.47 17.40
CA GLY A 393 50.23 -2.70 18.01
C GLY A 393 48.87 -3.18 17.55
N ASP A 394 48.82 -4.00 16.49
CA ASP A 394 48.55 -5.45 16.59
C ASP A 394 48.64 -6.07 15.17
N GLU A 395 49.57 -7.01 14.94
CA GLU A 395 49.76 -7.65 13.64
C GLU A 395 49.05 -9.02 13.58
N GLY A 396 48.20 -9.22 12.58
CA GLY A 396 47.79 -10.56 12.13
C GLY A 396 46.33 -10.93 12.38
N GLY A 397 45.60 -11.22 11.29
CA GLY A 397 44.25 -11.78 11.35
C GLY A 397 43.61 -11.91 9.97
N SER A 398 43.48 -13.15 9.48
CA SER A 398 42.85 -13.49 8.20
C SER A 398 41.39 -13.05 8.11
N GLY A 399 40.90 -12.82 6.88
CA GLY A 399 39.53 -12.38 6.61
C GLY A 399 38.47 -13.41 7.00
N ASP A 400 37.81 -13.16 8.13
CA ASP A 400 36.64 -13.89 8.62
C ASP A 400 35.42 -12.94 8.56
N PRO A 401 34.31 -13.29 7.87
CA PRO A 401 33.16 -12.38 7.69
C PRO A 401 32.34 -12.17 8.97
N VAL A 402 32.60 -12.96 10.01
CA VAL A 402 31.97 -12.89 11.33
C VAL A 402 32.91 -12.16 12.30
N ARG A 403 32.40 -11.24 13.10
CA ARG A 403 33.19 -10.65 14.20
C ARG A 403 33.54 -11.73 15.23
N ARG A 404 34.59 -11.51 16.05
CA ARG A 404 34.94 -12.36 17.21
C ARG A 404 33.81 -12.55 18.24
N ASP A 405 32.69 -11.81 18.12
CA ASP A 405 31.47 -11.92 18.96
C ASP A 405 30.32 -12.73 18.30
N GLY A 406 30.54 -13.33 17.12
CA GLY A 406 29.52 -14.08 16.38
C GLY A 406 28.56 -13.24 15.54
N ARG A 407 28.74 -11.91 15.44
CA ARG A 407 27.81 -11.03 14.71
C ARG A 407 28.37 -10.57 13.35
N LEU A 408 27.50 -10.56 12.34
CA LEU A 408 27.78 -9.99 11.02
C LEU A 408 28.04 -8.47 11.11
N LYS A 409 28.84 -7.93 10.18
CA LYS A 409 29.23 -6.51 10.12
C LYS A 409 27.97 -5.60 10.00
N PRO A 410 27.89 -4.46 10.73
CA PRO A 410 26.68 -3.62 10.78
C PRO A 410 26.18 -3.12 9.41
N GLU A 411 27.12 -2.82 8.51
CA GLU A 411 26.84 -2.36 7.14
C GLU A 411 26.18 -3.45 6.28
N LEU A 412 26.59 -4.71 6.47
CA LEU A 412 26.00 -5.85 5.77
C LEU A 412 24.60 -6.16 6.30
N ASN A 413 24.38 -6.08 7.62
CA ASN A 413 23.05 -6.31 8.22
C ASN A 413 21.97 -5.36 7.69
N SER A 414 22.37 -4.11 7.39
CA SER A 414 21.48 -3.07 6.85
C SER A 414 21.33 -3.14 5.32
N ALA A 415 22.09 -4.01 4.64
CA ALA A 415 21.99 -4.17 3.20
C ALA A 415 20.72 -4.98 2.83
N PRO A 416 20.04 -4.64 1.72
CA PRO A 416 18.89 -5.41 1.24
C PRO A 416 19.32 -6.85 0.91
N LEU A 417 18.47 -7.83 1.20
CA LEU A 417 18.73 -9.24 0.92
C LEU A 417 18.89 -9.48 -0.59
N PHE A 418 18.02 -8.85 -1.40
CA PHE A 418 17.97 -8.94 -2.86
C PHE A 418 17.79 -7.56 -3.51
N ASP A 419 18.40 -7.31 -4.67
CA ASP A 419 17.93 -6.27 -5.60
C ASP A 419 16.61 -6.75 -6.25
N VAL A 420 15.48 -6.14 -5.86
CA VAL A 420 14.13 -6.51 -6.37
C VAL A 420 13.63 -5.44 -7.35
N PRO A 421 13.77 -5.63 -8.68
CA PRO A 421 13.57 -4.53 -9.62
C PRO A 421 12.13 -4.01 -9.64
N SER A 422 11.97 -2.69 -9.85
CA SER A 422 10.67 -2.04 -10.10
C SER A 422 9.92 -2.72 -11.26
N GLY A 423 10.66 -3.14 -12.29
CA GLY A 423 10.17 -3.85 -13.47
C GLY A 423 9.96 -5.37 -13.33
N LEU A 424 9.96 -5.96 -12.12
CA LEU A 424 9.93 -7.43 -11.93
C LEU A 424 8.82 -8.14 -12.72
N VAL A 425 7.64 -7.53 -12.87
CA VAL A 425 6.54 -8.08 -13.70
C VAL A 425 6.98 -8.29 -15.17
N LYS A 426 7.70 -7.33 -15.76
CA LYS A 426 8.23 -7.42 -17.14
C LYS A 426 9.43 -8.37 -17.26
N ILE A 427 10.11 -8.66 -16.14
CA ILE A 427 11.19 -9.65 -16.06
C ILE A 427 10.57 -11.06 -16.07
N LEU A 428 9.60 -11.30 -15.17
CA LEU A 428 8.82 -12.53 -15.07
C LEU A 428 8.07 -12.85 -16.37
N ASP A 429 7.40 -11.88 -17.00
CA ASP A 429 6.70 -12.10 -18.28
C ASP A 429 7.63 -12.64 -19.38
N ARG A 430 8.89 -12.18 -19.40
CA ARG A 430 9.92 -12.68 -20.31
C ARG A 430 10.48 -14.03 -19.85
N ASP A 431 10.49 -14.35 -18.55
CA ASP A 431 10.98 -15.63 -18.02
C ASP A 431 9.97 -16.73 -18.34
N LEU A 432 8.68 -16.48 -18.08
CA LEU A 432 7.56 -17.35 -18.48
C LEU A 432 7.61 -17.69 -19.98
N LYS A 433 7.82 -16.68 -20.84
CA LYS A 433 7.92 -16.88 -22.29
C LYS A 433 9.08 -17.81 -22.69
N VAL A 434 10.25 -17.67 -22.05
CA VAL A 434 11.41 -18.53 -22.34
C VAL A 434 11.22 -19.93 -21.76
N ALA A 435 10.62 -20.05 -20.56
CA ALA A 435 10.27 -21.31 -19.92
C ALA A 435 9.14 -22.09 -20.62
N GLY A 436 8.49 -21.52 -21.64
CA GLY A 436 7.34 -22.13 -22.32
C GLY A 436 6.05 -22.10 -21.51
N ILE A 437 6.00 -21.34 -20.41
CA ILE A 437 4.87 -21.29 -19.49
C ILE A 437 3.85 -20.25 -20.01
N PRO A 438 2.61 -20.66 -20.35
CA PRO A 438 1.63 -19.73 -20.89
C PRO A 438 1.14 -18.78 -19.78
N LYS A 439 1.27 -17.46 -20.02
CA LYS A 439 0.88 -16.42 -19.05
C LYS A 439 -0.62 -16.45 -18.72
N ARG A 440 -1.46 -16.94 -19.63
CA ARG A 440 -2.88 -17.25 -19.39
C ARG A 440 -3.10 -18.71 -19.72
N ASP A 441 -3.87 -19.42 -18.90
CA ASP A 441 -4.32 -20.77 -19.21
C ASP A 441 -5.56 -20.79 -20.13
N ASP A 442 -5.98 -22.00 -20.47
CA ASP A 442 -7.22 -22.35 -21.18
C ASP A 442 -8.47 -21.69 -20.55
N ARG A 443 -8.51 -21.58 -19.22
CA ARG A 443 -9.57 -20.93 -18.45
C ARG A 443 -9.41 -19.40 -18.33
N GLY A 444 -8.43 -18.81 -19.01
CA GLY A 444 -8.15 -17.37 -19.01
C GLY A 444 -7.52 -16.81 -17.73
N ARG A 445 -7.20 -17.66 -16.75
CA ARG A 445 -6.55 -17.30 -15.47
C ARG A 445 -5.10 -16.92 -15.75
N SER A 446 -4.64 -15.82 -15.16
CA SER A 446 -3.33 -15.22 -15.45
C SER A 446 -2.27 -15.46 -14.37
N LEU A 447 -1.03 -15.66 -14.80
CA LEU A 447 0.16 -15.58 -13.96
C LEU A 447 0.68 -14.13 -13.88
N ASP A 448 0.94 -13.66 -12.66
CA ASP A 448 1.64 -12.41 -12.33
C ASP A 448 2.55 -12.65 -11.11
N VAL A 449 3.30 -11.65 -10.64
CA VAL A 449 4.19 -11.81 -9.47
C VAL A 449 3.42 -12.22 -8.21
N HIS A 450 2.15 -11.85 -8.08
CA HIS A 450 1.31 -12.26 -6.95
C HIS A 450 0.79 -13.70 -7.11
N ALA A 451 0.78 -14.26 -8.33
CA ALA A 451 0.48 -15.66 -8.56
C ALA A 451 1.52 -16.58 -7.88
N LEU A 452 2.78 -16.17 -7.70
CA LEU A 452 3.78 -16.93 -6.92
C LEU A 452 3.31 -17.18 -5.48
N ARG A 453 2.70 -16.16 -4.85
CA ARG A 453 2.08 -16.29 -3.51
C ARG A 453 0.78 -17.09 -3.53
N HIS A 454 0.02 -17.09 -4.63
CA HIS A 454 -1.10 -18.04 -4.79
C HIS A 454 -0.62 -19.48 -4.93
N THR A 455 0.51 -19.70 -5.63
CA THR A 455 1.17 -21.01 -5.71
C THR A 455 1.60 -21.49 -4.32
N PHE A 456 2.25 -20.63 -3.51
CA PHE A 456 2.59 -20.97 -2.11
C PHE A 456 1.39 -21.52 -1.34
N GLY A 457 0.27 -20.76 -1.30
CA GLY A 457 -0.94 -21.22 -0.63
C GLY A 457 -1.45 -22.54 -1.20
N THR A 458 -1.49 -22.66 -2.53
CA THR A 458 -1.98 -23.87 -3.21
C THR A 458 -1.13 -25.09 -2.87
N LEU A 459 0.20 -24.94 -2.74
CA LEU A 459 1.11 -26.00 -2.31
C LEU A 459 0.87 -26.41 -0.84
N LEU A 460 0.61 -25.45 0.06
CA LEU A 460 0.20 -25.76 1.44
C LEU A 460 -1.09 -26.59 1.46
N SER A 461 -2.10 -26.19 0.68
CA SER A 461 -3.37 -26.91 0.58
C SER A 461 -3.21 -28.30 -0.06
N LYS A 462 -2.39 -28.43 -1.11
CA LYS A 462 -2.05 -29.74 -1.73
C LYS A 462 -1.30 -30.65 -0.74
N GLY A 463 -0.48 -30.09 0.13
CA GLY A 463 0.21 -30.79 1.22
C GLY A 463 -0.65 -31.07 2.46
N GLY A 464 -1.98 -30.89 2.40
CA GLY A 464 -2.90 -31.19 3.51
C GLY A 464 -2.82 -30.23 4.70
N VAL A 465 -2.16 -29.07 4.57
CA VAL A 465 -2.03 -28.11 5.68
C VAL A 465 -3.38 -27.51 6.02
N THR A 466 -3.76 -27.55 7.31
CA THR A 466 -5.06 -27.06 7.77
C THR A 466 -5.30 -25.59 7.40
N PRO A 467 -6.55 -25.16 7.12
CA PRO A 467 -6.82 -23.77 6.72
C PRO A 467 -6.34 -22.71 7.71
N ARG A 468 -6.30 -23.02 9.01
CA ARG A 468 -5.80 -22.11 10.05
C ARG A 468 -4.28 -21.97 10.00
N THR A 469 -3.53 -23.07 9.86
CA THR A 469 -2.08 -23.04 9.68
C THR A 469 -1.71 -22.36 8.36
N ALA A 470 -2.45 -22.63 7.29
CA ALA A 470 -2.28 -21.95 6.01
C ALA A 470 -2.59 -20.44 6.10
N GLN A 471 -3.62 -20.02 6.85
CA GLN A 471 -3.90 -18.61 7.10
C GLN A 471 -2.75 -17.91 7.83
N ALA A 472 -2.15 -18.57 8.82
CA ALA A 472 -1.00 -18.07 9.57
C ALA A 472 0.24 -17.93 8.65
N ALA A 473 0.61 -18.99 7.93
CA ALA A 473 1.72 -18.99 6.98
C ALA A 473 1.55 -17.92 5.88
N MET A 474 0.33 -17.74 5.37
CA MET A 474 0.04 -16.68 4.40
C MET A 474 -0.06 -15.28 5.01
N ARG A 475 -0.18 -15.10 6.33
CA ARG A 475 -0.48 -13.79 6.98
C ARG A 475 -1.76 -13.15 6.41
N HIS A 476 -2.86 -13.89 6.48
CA HIS A 476 -4.20 -13.42 6.08
C HIS A 476 -5.02 -12.97 7.30
N SER A 477 -5.50 -11.73 7.29
CA SER A 477 -6.31 -11.16 8.38
C SER A 477 -7.65 -11.89 8.58
N HIS A 478 -8.32 -12.26 7.49
CA HIS A 478 -9.56 -13.02 7.51
C HIS A 478 -9.39 -14.39 6.84
N ILE A 479 -10.02 -15.42 7.42
CA ILE A 479 -9.97 -16.80 6.90
C ILE A 479 -10.54 -16.91 5.48
N ASP A 480 -11.52 -16.06 5.12
CA ASP A 480 -12.06 -15.98 3.75
C ASP A 480 -10.97 -15.73 2.70
N LEU A 481 -9.94 -14.94 3.01
CA LEU A 481 -8.84 -14.69 2.06
C LEU A 481 -8.04 -15.96 1.79
N THR A 482 -7.98 -16.87 2.75
CA THR A 482 -7.36 -18.19 2.63
C THR A 482 -8.27 -19.15 1.87
N MET A 483 -9.54 -19.28 2.28
CA MET A 483 -10.50 -20.18 1.62
C MET A 483 -10.74 -19.82 0.15
N ASN A 484 -10.74 -18.53 -0.21
CA ASN A 484 -10.85 -18.08 -1.61
C ASN A 484 -9.62 -18.40 -2.49
N VAL A 485 -8.53 -18.91 -1.93
CA VAL A 485 -7.40 -19.49 -2.68
C VAL A 485 -7.62 -20.98 -2.94
N TYR A 486 -8.47 -21.66 -2.15
CA TYR A 486 -8.48 -23.13 -2.01
C TYR A 486 -9.72 -23.85 -2.57
N THR A 487 -10.61 -23.14 -3.26
CA THR A 487 -11.77 -23.75 -3.93
C THR A 487 -11.56 -23.87 -5.45
N ASP A 488 -10.68 -24.79 -5.88
CA ASP A 488 -11.00 -25.62 -7.05
C ASP A 488 -11.54 -26.95 -6.49
N PRO A 489 -12.86 -27.19 -6.52
CA PRO A 489 -13.47 -28.37 -5.88
C PRO A 489 -12.90 -29.71 -6.35
N LYS A 490 -12.24 -29.75 -7.52
CA LYS A 490 -11.58 -30.95 -8.06
C LYS A 490 -10.29 -31.36 -7.34
N LEU A 491 -9.75 -30.50 -6.47
CA LEU A 491 -8.53 -30.76 -5.69
C LEU A 491 -8.83 -31.17 -4.24
N LEU A 492 -10.10 -31.22 -3.84
CA LEU A 492 -10.51 -31.69 -2.53
C LEU A 492 -10.77 -33.20 -2.60
N ASP A 493 -10.05 -33.98 -1.81
CA ASP A 493 -10.37 -35.39 -1.59
C ASP A 493 -11.59 -35.51 -0.66
N VAL A 494 -12.77 -35.26 -1.23
CA VAL A 494 -14.04 -35.37 -0.53
C VAL A 494 -14.30 -36.81 -0.11
N GLN A 495 -13.81 -37.80 -0.86
CA GLN A 495 -14.02 -39.21 -0.56
C GLN A 495 -13.18 -39.65 0.65
N GLY A 496 -11.86 -39.40 0.66
CA GLY A 496 -11.02 -39.67 1.82
C GLY A 496 -11.46 -38.91 3.09
N ALA A 497 -12.07 -37.72 2.94
CA ALA A 497 -12.68 -37.00 4.06
C ALA A 497 -13.99 -37.63 4.58
N LEU A 498 -14.75 -38.32 3.72
CA LEU A 498 -15.95 -39.08 4.10
C LEU A 498 -15.59 -40.46 4.67
N ASP A 499 -14.50 -41.09 4.21
CA ASP A 499 -14.02 -42.39 4.69
C ASP A 499 -13.48 -42.34 6.14
N VAL A 500 -13.25 -41.14 6.68
CA VAL A 500 -12.93 -40.89 8.11
C VAL A 500 -14.20 -40.91 8.99
N LEU A 501 -15.40 -40.84 8.41
CA LEU A 501 -16.64 -40.91 9.18
C LEU A 501 -16.87 -42.34 9.73
N PRO A 502 -17.41 -42.48 10.95
CA PRO A 502 -17.66 -43.80 11.53
C PRO A 502 -18.72 -44.57 10.73
N SER A 503 -18.49 -45.86 10.50
CA SER A 503 -19.49 -46.75 9.91
C SER A 503 -20.68 -46.92 10.86
N LEU A 504 -21.80 -46.28 10.54
CA LEU A 504 -23.05 -46.39 11.29
C LEU A 504 -23.88 -47.57 10.76
N ASN A 505 -23.63 -48.76 11.30
CA ASN A 505 -24.40 -49.96 10.97
C ASN A 505 -25.81 -49.85 11.53
N LEU A 506 -26.83 -50.01 10.68
CA LEU A 506 -28.25 -49.96 11.08
C LEU A 506 -28.80 -51.31 11.56
N ASP A 507 -28.09 -52.42 11.28
CA ASP A 507 -28.48 -53.77 11.66
C ASP A 507 -28.11 -54.09 13.13
N SER A 508 -28.69 -53.35 14.08
CA SER A 508 -28.53 -53.64 15.52
C SER A 508 -29.49 -54.74 16.00
N THR A 509 -29.35 -55.95 15.45
CA THR A 509 -29.95 -57.18 16.02
C THR A 509 -28.91 -58.07 16.74
N ALA A 510 -27.64 -57.67 16.75
CA ALA A 510 -26.61 -58.28 17.59
C ALA A 510 -26.35 -57.39 18.81
N ILE A 511 -26.89 -57.77 19.97
CA ILE A 511 -26.36 -57.35 21.27
C ILE A 511 -25.06 -58.14 21.47
N PRO A 512 -23.87 -57.50 21.56
CA PRO A 512 -22.65 -58.22 21.90
C PRO A 512 -22.65 -58.47 23.40
N GLU A 513 -23.16 -59.63 23.83
CA GLU A 513 -22.69 -60.19 25.09
C GLU A 513 -21.18 -60.41 24.97
N GLN A 514 -20.44 -60.04 26.03
CA GLN A 514 -18.97 -60.04 26.11
C GLN A 514 -18.31 -58.90 25.32
N TRP A 515 -18.00 -57.81 26.03
CA TRP A 515 -16.82 -56.99 25.73
C TRP A 515 -15.57 -57.86 25.93
N PRO A 516 -14.79 -58.21 24.90
CA PRO A 516 -13.51 -58.85 25.12
C PRO A 516 -12.54 -57.75 25.55
N MET A 517 -12.22 -57.68 26.85
CA MET A 517 -11.08 -56.90 27.32
C MET A 517 -9.81 -57.44 26.65
N ARG A 518 -9.36 -56.78 25.58
CA ARG A 518 -8.07 -57.06 24.95
C ARG A 518 -7.00 -56.20 25.59
N ALA A 519 -5.94 -56.86 26.06
CA ALA A 519 -4.86 -56.27 26.82
C ALA A 519 -4.11 -55.19 26.02
N THR A 520 -3.69 -54.14 26.71
CA THR A 520 -2.75 -53.12 26.22
C THR A 520 -1.34 -53.72 26.11
N GLY A 521 -1.10 -54.46 25.03
CA GLY A 521 0.25 -54.90 24.64
C GLY A 521 0.97 -53.78 23.88
N THR A 522 2.09 -53.30 24.43
CA THR A 522 2.89 -52.22 23.84
C THR A 522 3.83 -52.77 22.75
N THR A 523 3.52 -52.51 21.47
CA THR A 523 4.50 -52.58 20.36
C THR A 523 4.13 -51.63 19.21
N ASP A 524 4.91 -50.56 19.09
CA ASP A 524 5.31 -49.83 17.88
C ASP A 524 4.39 -49.76 16.65
N LEU A 525 3.39 -48.88 16.69
CA LEU A 525 3.06 -47.98 15.56
C LEU A 525 2.53 -46.65 16.12
N VAL A 526 3.17 -45.53 15.73
CA VAL A 526 2.82 -44.18 16.23
C VAL A 526 1.57 -43.64 15.52
N ALA A 527 0.48 -43.49 16.26
CA ALA A 527 -0.72 -42.80 15.79
C ALA A 527 -0.53 -41.26 15.79
N PRO A 528 -1.14 -40.50 14.85
CA PRO A 528 -1.03 -39.05 14.84
C PRO A 528 -1.87 -38.41 15.96
N THR A 529 -1.19 -37.77 16.91
CA THR A 529 -1.82 -37.09 18.06
C THR A 529 -2.60 -35.85 17.64
N VAL A 530 -3.94 -35.91 17.69
CA VAL A 530 -4.81 -34.73 17.72
C VAL A 530 -5.75 -34.81 18.93
N ALA A 531 -5.30 -34.23 20.03
CA ALA A 531 -6.15 -33.88 21.18
C ALA A 531 -5.78 -32.46 21.64
N PRO A 532 -6.75 -31.57 21.88
CA PRO A 532 -6.46 -30.23 22.42
C PRO A 532 -6.10 -30.33 23.92
N ASN A 533 -5.05 -29.62 24.33
CA ASN A 533 -4.63 -29.58 25.73
C ASN A 533 -5.73 -28.99 26.63
N LEU A 534 -6.27 -29.82 27.53
CA LEU A 534 -7.02 -29.38 28.70
C LEU A 534 -6.02 -28.84 29.74
N VAL A 535 -6.07 -27.54 30.02
CA VAL A 535 -5.36 -26.94 31.15
C VAL A 535 -6.08 -27.32 32.44
N GLN A 536 -5.36 -27.89 33.40
CA GLN A 536 -5.90 -28.17 34.74
C GLN A 536 -6.01 -26.87 35.56
N PRO A 537 -7.07 -26.69 36.37
CA PRO A 537 -7.23 -25.50 37.18
C PRO A 537 -6.35 -25.56 38.44
N SER A 538 -5.34 -24.70 38.53
CA SER A 538 -4.63 -24.43 39.78
C SER A 538 -5.33 -23.31 40.57
N THR A 539 -5.68 -23.64 41.81
CA THR A 539 -6.30 -22.79 42.84
C THR A 539 -5.90 -21.32 42.80
N GLN A 540 -6.90 -20.41 42.76
CA GLN A 540 -6.75 -19.04 43.23
C GLN A 540 -7.85 -18.70 44.22
N GLU A 541 -7.45 -17.99 45.29
CA GLU A 541 -8.26 -17.74 46.46
C GLU A 541 -9.38 -16.72 46.21
N SER A 542 -10.48 -16.90 46.94
CA SER A 542 -11.60 -15.98 46.97
C SER A 542 -11.27 -14.68 47.72
N LEU A 543 -11.36 -13.53 47.04
CA LEU A 543 -11.55 -12.24 47.69
C LEU A 543 -12.80 -11.54 47.16
N SER A 544 -13.84 -11.54 47.98
CA SER A 544 -15.10 -10.83 47.73
C SER A 544 -14.94 -9.34 48.06
N VAL A 545 -15.16 -8.45 47.09
CA VAL A 545 -15.46 -7.04 47.35
C VAL A 545 -16.72 -6.64 46.60
N ILE A 546 -17.83 -6.59 47.33
CA ILE A 546 -19.08 -6.00 46.86
C ILE A 546 -18.94 -4.48 46.87
N ARG A 547 -19.13 -3.82 45.73
CA ARG A 547 -19.60 -2.43 45.68
C ARG A 547 -20.57 -2.23 44.53
N SER A 548 -21.81 -1.91 44.89
CA SER A 548 -22.91 -1.55 43.99
C SER A 548 -22.65 -0.21 43.33
N ILE A 549 -22.97 -0.08 42.03
CA ILE A 549 -23.24 1.19 41.34
C ILE A 549 -24.46 0.97 40.44
N GLU A 550 -25.29 1.99 40.30
CA GLU A 550 -26.73 1.93 39.99
C GLU A 550 -27.08 1.84 38.49
N ASP A 551 -28.31 1.39 38.19
CA ASP A 551 -28.89 1.28 36.86
C ASP A 551 -29.30 2.63 36.24
N GLY A 552 -29.15 2.77 34.91
CA GLY A 552 -29.72 3.88 34.13
C GLY A 552 -29.60 3.65 32.61
N PRO A 553 -30.63 3.87 31.76
CA PRO A 553 -30.82 2.97 30.62
C PRO A 553 -30.76 3.62 29.21
N ASN A 554 -30.02 3.01 28.28
CA ASN A 554 -30.52 2.72 26.91
C ASN A 554 -29.53 1.88 26.07
N SER A 555 -29.87 0.62 25.79
CA SER A 555 -29.49 0.00 24.51
C SER A 555 -30.56 -1.01 24.08
N ARG A 556 -31.06 -0.88 22.85
CA ARG A 556 -32.08 -1.78 22.30
C ARG A 556 -31.41 -3.02 21.73
N SER A 557 -31.72 -4.19 22.29
CA SER A 557 -31.36 -5.47 21.68
C SER A 557 -32.33 -5.80 20.54
N HIS A 558 -31.81 -6.00 19.32
CA HIS A 558 -32.60 -6.56 18.23
C HIS A 558 -32.55 -8.09 18.28
N ARG A 559 -33.61 -8.68 18.83
CA ARG A 559 -33.85 -10.13 18.86
C ARG A 559 -34.31 -10.59 17.47
N HIS A 560 -33.48 -11.32 16.74
CA HIS A 560 -33.86 -11.87 15.43
C HIS A 560 -34.89 -13.00 15.59
N SER A 561 -36.15 -12.72 15.24
CA SER A 561 -37.19 -13.73 15.08
C SER A 561 -37.12 -14.32 13.67
N ALA A 562 -36.89 -15.62 13.56
CA ALA A 562 -37.01 -16.34 12.30
C ALA A 562 -38.50 -16.52 11.94
N LYS A 563 -38.91 -15.98 10.80
CA LYS A 563 -40.21 -16.29 10.19
C LYS A 563 -39.98 -17.17 8.96
N SER A 564 -40.53 -18.38 9.00
CA SER A 564 -40.64 -19.25 7.83
C SER A 564 -41.66 -18.67 6.84
N TYR A 565 -41.32 -18.67 5.56
CA TYR A 565 -42.27 -18.42 4.47
C TYR A 565 -42.44 -19.68 3.65
N SER A 566 -43.65 -20.23 3.69
CA SER A 566 -44.07 -21.36 2.86
C SER A 566 -44.63 -20.89 1.52
N GLY A 567 -44.16 -21.48 0.43
CA GLY A 567 -44.86 -21.49 -0.84
C GLY A 567 -44.45 -20.44 -1.86
N ASN A 568 -43.79 -20.89 -2.93
CA ASN A 568 -44.27 -20.57 -4.28
C ASN A 568 -43.91 -21.70 -5.25
N ARG A 569 -44.85 -22.06 -6.11
CA ARG A 569 -44.75 -23.21 -7.03
C ARG A 569 -43.83 -22.88 -8.21
N LYS A 570 -43.03 -23.85 -8.66
CA LYS A 570 -42.28 -23.75 -9.93
C LYS A 570 -43.22 -23.98 -11.11
N GLY A 571 -43.20 -23.08 -12.10
CA GLY A 571 -43.68 -23.37 -13.46
C GLY A 571 -42.61 -24.13 -14.28
N PRO A 572 -42.99 -24.85 -15.34
CA PRO A 572 -42.08 -25.71 -16.11
C PRO A 572 -41.17 -24.94 -17.08
N LEU A 573 -40.08 -25.60 -17.49
CA LEU A 573 -39.15 -25.15 -18.53
C LEU A 573 -39.86 -25.06 -19.90
N SER A 574 -39.51 -24.06 -20.70
CA SER A 574 -39.66 -24.07 -22.17
C SER A 574 -38.28 -24.02 -22.84
N THR A 575 -38.05 -24.92 -23.78
CA THR A 575 -36.79 -25.08 -24.52
C THR A 575 -36.76 -24.23 -25.80
N GLN A 576 -35.54 -23.83 -26.20
CA GLN A 576 -35.12 -23.42 -27.56
C GLN A 576 -35.76 -22.17 -28.20
N ASP A 577 -34.90 -21.21 -28.61
CA ASP A 577 -34.59 -21.08 -30.04
C ASP A 577 -33.16 -20.53 -30.26
N ASN A 578 -32.58 -20.74 -31.45
CA ASN A 578 -31.22 -20.39 -31.85
C ASN A 578 -31.18 -19.13 -32.74
N GLY A 579 -30.04 -18.44 -32.77
CA GLY A 579 -29.78 -17.39 -33.76
C GLY A 579 -28.47 -16.62 -33.55
N PRO A 580 -27.41 -16.84 -34.34
CA PRO A 580 -26.15 -16.10 -34.22
C PRO A 580 -26.20 -14.77 -34.98
N SER A 581 -25.47 -13.76 -34.50
CA SER A 581 -25.20 -12.52 -35.25
C SER A 581 -23.70 -12.23 -35.28
N GLN A 582 -23.26 -11.66 -36.41
CA GLN A 582 -21.90 -11.79 -36.92
C GLN A 582 -20.87 -10.84 -36.30
N VAL A 583 -19.62 -11.30 -36.44
CA VAL A 583 -18.35 -10.57 -36.34
C VAL A 583 -18.41 -9.16 -36.96
N GLY A 584 -18.02 -8.16 -36.18
CA GLY A 584 -17.58 -6.85 -36.68
C GLY A 584 -16.14 -6.59 -36.23
N MET A 585 -15.20 -6.49 -37.18
CA MET A 585 -13.80 -6.17 -36.90
C MET A 585 -13.50 -4.67 -37.06
N THR A 586 -13.19 -4.00 -35.95
CA THR A 586 -12.26 -2.86 -35.79
C THR A 586 -12.02 -2.74 -34.28
N GLY A 587 -10.82 -2.60 -33.70
CA GLY A 587 -9.60 -2.00 -34.21
C GLY A 587 -9.46 -0.61 -33.60
N PHE A 588 -8.86 -0.48 -32.41
CA PHE A 588 -8.07 0.67 -31.92
C PHE A 588 -7.52 0.43 -30.49
N GLU A 589 -6.33 0.96 -30.21
CA GLU A 589 -5.59 0.79 -28.96
C GLU A 589 -6.00 1.82 -27.88
N PRO A 590 -5.78 1.54 -26.59
CA PRO A 590 -5.53 2.57 -25.60
C PRO A 590 -4.05 2.61 -25.18
N ALA A 591 -3.38 3.73 -25.45
CA ALA A 591 -1.99 3.98 -25.10
C ALA A 591 -1.72 3.83 -23.59
N THR A 592 -0.64 3.11 -23.25
CA THR A 592 -0.17 3.03 -21.86
C THR A 592 0.73 4.23 -21.57
N SER A 593 0.28 5.17 -20.73
CA SER A 593 1.02 6.38 -20.39
C SER A 593 2.28 6.05 -19.56
N THR A 594 3.42 5.88 -20.23
CA THR A 594 4.73 5.84 -19.58
C THR A 594 5.20 7.25 -19.23
N SER A 595 5.56 7.48 -17.97
CA SER A 595 6.14 8.74 -17.50
C SER A 595 7.41 9.09 -18.30
N ARG A 596 7.39 10.27 -18.92
CA ARG A 596 8.49 10.82 -19.71
C ARG A 596 9.55 11.38 -18.77
N THR A 597 10.78 10.87 -18.86
CA THR A 597 11.93 11.37 -18.10
C THR A 597 12.28 12.79 -18.54
N GLU A 598 12.46 13.70 -17.59
CA GLU A 598 12.96 15.04 -17.83
C GLU A 598 14.44 14.97 -18.24
N LYS A 599 14.76 15.44 -19.44
CA LYS A 599 16.14 15.79 -19.80
C LYS A 599 16.39 17.21 -19.33
N ARG A 600 17.24 17.38 -18.30
CA ARG A 600 17.96 18.64 -18.12
C ARG A 600 18.66 18.98 -19.43
N ARG A 601 18.50 20.23 -19.87
CA ARG A 601 19.38 20.86 -20.87
C ARG A 601 20.15 21.92 -20.11
N ASP A 602 21.47 21.79 -20.10
CA ASP A 602 22.33 22.82 -19.55
C ASP A 602 22.25 24.07 -20.42
N GLU A 603 22.25 25.21 -19.75
CA GLU A 603 22.36 26.51 -20.39
C GLU A 603 23.81 26.71 -20.85
N ASN A 604 24.00 27.06 -22.12
CA ASN A 604 25.16 27.86 -22.48
C ASN A 604 24.80 28.86 -23.56
N VAL A 605 25.19 30.10 -23.31
CA VAL A 605 24.85 31.30 -24.06
C VAL A 605 25.90 31.50 -25.18
N VAL A 606 25.57 32.35 -26.17
CA VAL A 606 26.47 33.30 -26.90
C VAL A 606 26.33 33.23 -28.44
N PHE A 607 25.60 34.22 -28.97
CA PHE A 607 25.71 34.83 -30.32
C PHE A 607 25.37 33.94 -31.56
N SER A 608 24.89 34.47 -32.69
CA SER A 608 24.84 35.86 -33.18
C SER A 608 23.52 36.21 -33.90
N ARG A 609 23.31 37.50 -34.17
CA ARG A 609 22.21 38.06 -34.99
C ARG A 609 22.39 37.72 -36.48
N ILE A 610 21.28 37.70 -37.23
CA ILE A 610 21.05 38.52 -38.45
C ILE A 610 19.57 38.43 -38.86
N SER A 611 19.00 39.61 -39.19
CA SER A 611 17.71 39.89 -39.83
C SER A 611 16.43 39.22 -39.29
#